data_AF-A0A957AS19-F1
#
_entry.id   AF-A0A957AS19-F1
#
_cell.length_a   1.000
_cell.length_b   1.000
_cell.length_c   1.000
_cell.angle_alpha   90.00
_cell.angle_beta   90.00
_cell.angle_gamma   90.00
#
_symmetry.space_group_name_H-M   'P 1'
#
loop_
_entity.id
_entity.type
_entity.pdbx_description
1 polymer ?
#
loop_
_entity_poly.entity_id
_entity_poly.type
_entity_poly.pdbx_seq_one_letter_code
_entity_poly.pdbx_strand_id
1 'polypeptide(L)'
;GDYQETCYGTYYLEPDSDHDAITDTLEIQGVVLPDADGNPVTWTSNALRADTNADGLTDYSEWPAPVGDAPSWDPDGDHVPNIWDADNDDDGVYDGADLSPYSASDYMTSFTVNTTGGSY
;
A
#
# COMPACT_ATOMS: atom_id res chain seq x y z
N GLY A 1 -14.23 4.47 28.25
CA GLY A 1 -13.85 3.05 28.24
C GLY A 1 -14.70 2.47 27.17
N ASP A 2 -14.15 2.42 25.96
CA ASP A 2 -14.87 1.87 24.82
C ASP A 2 -14.92 0.35 25.03
N TYR A 3 -16.08 -0.21 24.74
CA TYR A 3 -16.31 -1.65 24.81
C TYR A 3 -16.08 -2.30 23.43
N GLN A 4 -15.50 -1.57 22.47
CA GLN A 4 -15.44 -1.99 21.07
C GLN A 4 -14.19 -2.83 20.78
N GLU A 5 -13.04 -2.54 21.39
CA GLU A 5 -11.77 -3.25 21.12
C GLU A 5 -11.81 -4.75 21.51
N THR A 6 -12.48 -5.11 22.61
CA THR A 6 -12.60 -6.54 23.01
C THR A 6 -13.40 -7.39 22.01
N CYS A 7 -14.28 -6.78 21.20
CA CYS A 7 -15.08 -7.51 20.21
C CYS A 7 -14.28 -7.86 18.94
N TYR A 8 -13.24 -7.08 18.63
CA TYR A 8 -12.39 -7.26 17.45
C TYR A 8 -11.10 -8.05 17.75
N GLY A 9 -10.89 -8.42 19.02
CA GLY A 9 -9.71 -9.17 19.45
C GLY A 9 -8.49 -8.30 19.73
N THR A 10 -8.62 -6.99 19.56
CA THR A 10 -7.60 -6.00 19.93
C THR A 10 -7.65 -5.68 21.43
N TYR A 11 -6.54 -5.20 21.98
CA TYR A 11 -6.42 -4.98 23.42
C TYR A 11 -6.39 -3.49 23.74
N TYR A 12 -7.35 -3.00 24.53
CA TYR A 12 -7.52 -1.56 24.78
C TYR A 12 -6.34 -0.82 25.46
N LEU A 13 -5.35 -1.54 25.97
CA LEU A 13 -4.11 -0.94 26.50
C LEU A 13 -2.95 -0.95 25.49
N GLU A 14 -3.16 -1.52 24.32
CA GLU A 14 -2.23 -1.66 23.22
C GLU A 14 -2.92 -1.11 21.96
N PRO A 15 -2.79 0.20 21.69
CA PRO A 15 -3.58 0.89 20.67
C PRO A 15 -3.21 0.53 19.21
N ASP A 16 -2.23 -0.34 19.04
CA ASP A 16 -1.66 -0.85 17.79
C ASP A 16 -1.29 -2.30 18.14
N SER A 17 -2.13 -3.25 17.73
CA SER A 17 -2.10 -4.64 18.19
C SER A 17 -1.13 -5.51 17.38
N ASP A 18 -0.77 -5.12 16.16
CA ASP A 18 0.16 -5.86 15.28
C ASP A 18 1.51 -5.15 15.04
N HIS A 19 1.66 -3.94 15.58
CA HIS A 19 2.89 -3.16 15.70
C HIS A 19 3.40 -2.64 14.36
N ASP A 20 2.49 -2.28 13.47
CA ASP A 20 2.84 -1.72 12.18
C ASP A 20 2.85 -0.18 12.15
N ALA A 21 2.49 0.47 13.26
CA ALA A 21 2.38 1.92 13.45
C ALA A 21 1.06 2.57 12.96
N ILE A 22 0.08 1.78 12.53
CA ILE A 22 -1.32 2.19 12.41
C ILE A 22 -2.05 1.77 13.69
N THR A 23 -2.95 2.63 14.18
CA THR A 23 -3.72 2.27 15.38
C THR A 23 -4.91 1.40 15.01
N ASP A 24 -5.24 0.41 15.85
CA ASP A 24 -6.41 -0.47 15.70
C ASP A 24 -7.70 0.29 15.36
N THR A 25 -7.90 1.43 16.03
CA THR A 25 -9.07 2.29 15.82
C THR A 25 -9.12 2.83 14.39
N LEU A 26 -7.98 3.24 13.83
CA LEU A 26 -7.92 3.79 12.47
C LEU A 26 -8.12 2.69 11.43
N GLU A 27 -7.54 1.52 11.64
CA GLU A 27 -7.69 0.37 10.75
C GLU A 27 -9.15 -0.08 10.65
N ILE A 28 -9.84 -0.17 11.80
CA ILE A 28 -11.25 -0.53 11.88
C ILE A 28 -12.15 0.59 11.35
N GLN A 29 -11.81 1.86 11.57
CA GLN A 29 -12.55 3.00 11.02
C GLN A 29 -12.36 3.14 9.51
N GLY A 30 -11.18 2.76 9.02
CA GLY A 30 -10.80 2.86 7.63
C GLY A 30 -10.58 4.28 7.11
N VAL A 31 -10.27 4.34 5.83
CA VAL A 31 -10.15 5.57 5.04
C VAL A 31 -11.22 5.61 3.96
N VAL A 32 -11.73 6.80 3.63
CA VAL A 32 -12.72 6.95 2.55
C VAL A 32 -11.99 7.27 1.24
N LEU A 33 -12.03 6.33 0.30
CA LEU A 33 -11.42 6.42 -1.04
C LEU A 33 -12.47 6.07 -2.11
N PRO A 34 -12.35 6.59 -3.34
CA PRO A 34 -13.30 6.28 -4.40
C PRO A 34 -13.17 4.82 -4.87
N ASP A 35 -14.28 4.20 -5.26
CA ASP A 35 -14.28 2.98 -6.08
C ASP A 35 -14.08 3.30 -7.58
N ALA A 36 -14.09 2.26 -8.43
CA ALA A 36 -13.99 2.38 -9.89
C ALA A 36 -15.08 3.25 -10.55
N ASP A 37 -16.22 3.43 -9.89
CA ASP A 37 -17.32 4.30 -10.36
C ASP A 37 -17.21 5.73 -9.77
N GLY A 38 -16.20 5.99 -8.92
CA GLY A 38 -15.98 7.26 -8.23
C GLY A 38 -16.84 7.45 -6.98
N ASN A 39 -17.53 6.41 -6.49
CA ASN A 39 -18.32 6.49 -5.26
C ASN A 39 -17.41 6.37 -4.04
N PRO A 40 -17.66 7.13 -2.97
CA PRO A 40 -16.87 6.99 -1.74
C PRO A 40 -17.15 5.65 -1.07
N VAL A 41 -16.09 4.88 -0.82
CA VAL A 41 -16.10 3.61 -0.09
C VAL A 41 -15.16 3.73 1.12
N THR A 42 -15.55 3.14 2.24
CA THR A 42 -14.68 3.03 3.42
C THR A 42 -13.87 1.74 3.31
N TRP A 43 -12.56 1.89 3.18
CA TRP A 43 -11.60 0.79 3.13
C TRP A 43 -10.94 0.64 4.50
N THR A 44 -11.07 -0.54 5.08
CA THR A 44 -10.52 -0.91 6.39
C THR A 44 -9.35 -1.88 6.22
N SER A 45 -8.52 -2.05 7.24
CA SER A 45 -7.47 -3.07 7.32
C SER A 45 -7.67 -3.98 8.53
N ASN A 46 -6.76 -4.93 8.73
CA ASN A 46 -6.83 -5.89 9.82
C ASN A 46 -5.83 -5.58 10.93
N ALA A 47 -6.31 -4.94 12.00
CA ALA A 47 -5.54 -4.56 13.19
C ALA A 47 -4.81 -5.67 13.96
N LEU A 48 -4.94 -6.92 13.53
CA LEU A 48 -4.20 -8.04 14.11
C LEU A 48 -3.15 -8.60 13.13
N ARG A 49 -2.89 -7.88 12.04
CA ARG A 49 -2.04 -8.31 10.94
C ARG A 49 -1.44 -7.10 10.24
N ALA A 50 -0.17 -6.84 10.55
CA ALA A 50 0.67 -5.77 10.02
C ALA A 50 0.81 -5.69 8.49
N ASP A 51 0.23 -6.61 7.73
CA ASP A 51 0.27 -6.78 6.27
C ASP A 51 -1.04 -7.47 5.90
N THR A 52 -2.07 -6.72 5.53
CA THR A 52 -3.46 -7.14 5.38
C THR A 52 -3.67 -7.98 4.12
N ASN A 53 -3.01 -7.65 3.01
CA ASN A 53 -3.11 -8.34 1.70
C ASN A 53 -2.13 -9.53 1.57
N ALA A 54 -1.18 -9.70 2.49
CA ALA A 54 -0.11 -10.69 2.47
C ALA A 54 1.01 -10.48 1.46
N ASP A 55 1.23 -9.24 1.03
CA ASP A 55 2.15 -8.98 -0.06
C ASP A 55 3.60 -8.72 0.30
N GLY A 56 3.88 -8.64 1.59
CA GLY A 56 5.23 -8.43 2.10
C GLY A 56 5.56 -6.96 2.28
N LEU A 57 4.64 -6.04 1.97
CA LEU A 57 4.63 -4.71 2.55
C LEU A 57 3.71 -4.67 3.77
N THR A 58 4.03 -3.76 4.68
CA THR A 58 3.20 -3.55 5.87
C THR A 58 2.07 -2.58 5.54
N ASP A 59 0.92 -2.65 6.23
CA ASP A 59 -0.19 -1.73 5.99
C ASP A 59 0.27 -0.27 6.12
N TYR A 60 1.14 0.06 7.08
CA TYR A 60 1.74 1.40 7.20
C TYR A 60 2.47 1.90 5.96
N SER A 61 3.18 1.01 5.26
CA SER A 61 3.91 1.36 4.03
C SER A 61 2.93 1.63 2.89
N GLU A 62 1.78 0.95 2.90
CA GLU A 62 0.75 1.00 1.86
C GLU A 62 -0.34 2.05 2.14
N TRP A 63 -0.45 2.51 3.38
CA TRP A 63 -1.43 3.49 3.81
C TRP A 63 -1.04 4.91 3.33
N PRO A 64 -1.97 5.69 2.76
CA PRO A 64 -1.66 7.01 2.25
C PRO A 64 -1.35 8.03 3.36
N ALA A 65 -0.54 9.04 3.03
CA ALA A 65 -0.32 10.20 3.90
C ALA A 65 -1.66 10.85 4.34
N PRO A 66 -1.75 11.38 5.57
CA PRO A 66 -0.66 11.71 6.49
C PRO A 66 -0.33 10.61 7.53
N VAL A 67 -0.93 9.44 7.43
CA VAL A 67 -0.74 8.37 8.43
C VAL A 67 0.43 7.47 8.01
N GLY A 68 0.31 6.83 6.86
CA GLY A 68 1.35 5.96 6.32
C GLY A 68 2.29 6.66 5.35
N ASP A 69 3.18 5.86 4.78
CA ASP A 69 4.28 6.30 3.94
C ASP A 69 4.03 6.13 2.43
N ALA A 70 2.87 5.61 2.03
CA ALA A 70 2.56 5.43 0.61
C ALA A 70 2.52 6.77 -0.14
N PRO A 71 3.18 6.88 -1.31
CA PRO A 71 3.22 8.11 -2.09
C PRO A 71 1.87 8.47 -2.74
N SER A 72 1.07 7.44 -3.05
CA SER A 72 -0.30 7.51 -3.57
C SER A 72 -1.11 6.40 -2.91
N TRP A 73 -2.43 6.52 -2.88
CA TRP A 73 -3.31 5.44 -2.42
C TRP A 73 -3.55 4.37 -3.49
N ASP A 74 -3.27 4.70 -4.76
CA ASP A 74 -3.51 3.90 -5.97
C ASP A 74 -2.52 4.41 -7.05
N PRO A 75 -1.31 3.83 -7.15
CA PRO A 75 -0.28 4.23 -8.10
C PRO A 75 -0.54 3.75 -9.54
N ASP A 76 -1.14 2.58 -9.72
CA ASP A 76 -1.41 1.97 -11.04
C ASP A 76 -2.73 2.44 -11.67
N GLY A 77 -3.66 2.95 -10.85
CA GLY A 77 -4.95 3.52 -11.26
C GLY A 77 -6.06 2.50 -11.41
N ASP A 78 -5.97 1.33 -10.79
CA ASP A 78 -6.97 0.26 -10.91
C ASP A 78 -8.17 0.43 -9.94
N HIS A 79 -8.10 1.41 -9.03
CA HIS A 79 -9.07 1.75 -7.99
C HIS A 79 -9.18 0.74 -6.84
N VAL A 80 -8.17 -0.11 -6.67
CA VAL A 80 -7.93 -0.93 -5.48
C VAL A 80 -6.85 -0.22 -4.66
N PRO A 81 -7.13 0.19 -3.41
CA PRO A 81 -6.08 0.80 -2.60
C PRO A 81 -4.97 -0.20 -2.29
N ASN A 82 -3.73 0.29 -2.20
CA ASN A 82 -2.53 -0.53 -2.04
C ASN A 82 -2.66 -1.70 -1.04
N ILE A 83 -3.22 -1.41 0.14
CA ILE A 83 -3.46 -2.38 1.23
C ILE A 83 -4.36 -3.58 0.87
N TRP A 84 -4.94 -3.58 -0.33
CA TRP A 84 -5.75 -4.64 -0.92
C TRP A 84 -5.30 -5.03 -2.34
N ASP A 85 -4.31 -4.34 -2.88
CA ASP A 85 -3.61 -4.67 -4.11
C ASP A 85 -2.39 -5.56 -3.77
N ALA A 86 -1.84 -6.25 -4.74
CA ALA A 86 -0.72 -7.19 -4.59
C ALA A 86 0.50 -6.78 -5.43
N ASP A 87 0.28 -5.87 -6.37
CA ASP A 87 1.26 -5.38 -7.35
C ASP A 87 0.95 -3.91 -7.57
N ASN A 88 1.33 -3.08 -6.59
CA ASN A 88 0.90 -1.68 -6.42
C ASN A 88 1.22 -0.76 -7.61
N ASP A 89 2.06 -1.19 -8.55
CA ASP A 89 2.36 -0.47 -9.79
C ASP A 89 2.10 -1.27 -11.08
N ASP A 90 1.49 -2.46 -10.96
CA ASP A 90 1.11 -3.41 -12.02
C ASP A 90 2.26 -3.67 -13.03
N ASP A 91 3.50 -3.74 -12.53
CA ASP A 91 4.70 -4.00 -13.36
C ASP A 91 4.94 -5.51 -13.61
N GLY A 92 4.19 -6.36 -12.90
CA GLY A 92 4.22 -7.81 -12.97
C GLY A 92 5.12 -8.45 -11.91
N VAL A 93 5.67 -7.68 -10.98
CA VAL A 93 6.45 -8.14 -9.82
C VAL A 93 5.71 -7.79 -8.54
N TYR A 94 5.16 -8.82 -7.90
CA TYR A 94 4.54 -8.72 -6.58
C TYR A 94 5.37 -7.93 -5.56
N ASP A 95 4.72 -7.07 -4.81
CA ASP A 95 5.29 -6.04 -3.93
C ASP A 95 6.46 -6.48 -3.04
N GLY A 96 6.30 -7.57 -2.28
CA GLY A 96 7.35 -8.07 -1.39
C GLY A 96 8.61 -8.59 -2.12
N ALA A 97 8.54 -8.76 -3.44
CA ALA A 97 9.67 -9.08 -4.31
C ALA A 97 10.15 -7.88 -5.13
N ASP A 98 9.40 -6.79 -5.18
CA ASP A 98 9.79 -5.60 -5.91
C ASP A 98 10.63 -4.64 -5.06
N LEU A 99 11.66 -4.06 -5.70
CA LEU A 99 12.50 -3.04 -5.09
C LEU A 99 11.92 -1.64 -5.24
N SER A 100 10.88 -1.48 -6.06
CA SER A 100 10.26 -0.20 -6.41
C SER A 100 8.72 -0.27 -6.45
N PRO A 101 8.04 -0.82 -5.42
CA PRO A 101 6.64 -1.28 -5.47
C PRO A 101 5.59 -0.20 -5.77
N TYR A 102 5.99 1.06 -5.96
CA TYR A 102 5.08 2.17 -6.27
C TYR A 102 5.45 2.85 -7.60
N SER A 103 6.26 2.20 -8.45
CA SER A 103 6.84 2.82 -9.63
C SER A 103 7.34 1.82 -10.67
N ALA A 104 6.48 1.51 -11.63
CA ALA A 104 6.86 0.76 -12.81
C ALA A 104 7.90 1.54 -13.64
N SER A 105 9.06 0.92 -13.91
CA SER A 105 10.02 1.48 -14.86
C SER A 105 9.55 1.26 -16.30
N ASP A 106 9.57 2.30 -17.13
CA ASP A 106 9.38 2.13 -18.57
C ASP A 106 10.36 1.08 -19.11
N TYR A 107 9.84 -0.04 -19.62
CA TYR A 107 10.64 -1.04 -20.34
C TYR A 107 11.29 -0.37 -21.56
N MET A 108 12.54 0.06 -21.43
CA MET A 108 13.33 0.53 -22.58
C MET A 108 13.68 -0.66 -23.48
N THR A 109 12.84 -0.94 -24.47
CA THR A 109 13.08 -1.97 -25.49
C THR A 109 14.27 -1.68 -26.40
N SER A 110 14.83 -0.47 -26.35
CA SER A 110 16.06 -0.13 -27.05
C SER A 110 16.91 0.87 -26.27
N PHE A 111 18.19 0.54 -26.12
CA PHE A 111 19.22 1.46 -25.67
C PHE A 111 20.04 1.90 -26.88
N THR A 112 19.92 3.17 -27.27
CA THR A 112 20.70 3.71 -28.39
C THR A 112 22.08 4.16 -27.89
N VAL A 113 23.12 3.39 -28.19
CA VAL A 113 24.52 3.81 -27.99
C VAL A 113 25.00 4.61 -29.20
N ASN A 114 25.10 5.93 -29.05
CA ASN A 114 25.81 6.76 -30.00
C ASN A 114 27.30 6.78 -29.65
N THR A 115 28.09 5.88 -30.24
CA THR A 115 29.55 6.03 -30.23
C THR A 115 29.96 6.99 -31.33
N THR A 116 30.34 8.23 -30.98
CA THR A 116 31.10 9.10 -31.88
C THR A 116 32.50 8.49 -32.02
N GLY A 117 32.65 7.58 -32.99
CA GLY A 117 33.93 7.07 -33.43
C GLY A 117 34.73 8.22 -34.05
N GLY A 118 35.53 8.89 -33.24
CA GLY A 118 36.53 9.83 -33.71
C GLY A 118 37.57 9.06 -34.53
N SER A 119 37.53 9.22 -35.85
CA SER A 119 38.59 8.77 -36.74
C SER A 119 39.87 9.55 -36.42
N TYR A 120 40.94 8.84 -36.07
CA TYR A 120 42.32 9.33 -35.99
C TYR A 120 43.00 9.31 -37.37
#